data_AF-A0A916G4Z1-F1
#
_entry.id   AF-A0A916G4Z1-F1
#
_cell.length_a   1.000
_cell.length_b   1.000
_cell.length_c   1.000
_cell.angle_alpha   90.00
_cell.angle_beta   90.00
_cell.angle_gamma   90.00
#
_symmetry.space_group_name_H-M   'P 1'
#
loop_
_entity.id
_entity.type
_entity.pdbx_description
1 polymer ?
#
loop_
_entity_poly.entity_id
_entity_poly.type
_entity_poly.pdbx_seq_one_letter_code
_entity_poly.pdbx_strand_id
1 'polypeptide(L)'
;MQRQTLLYEHGLNIKDPMDFFEEITRYKLLKGILPMELLYLPEQLDALVAAYVAWLAVYKQEGVFLLGDAREGKLVLPGKELRERY
;
A
#
# COMPACT_ATOMS: atom_id res chain seq x y z
N MET A 1 2.02 1.63 -8.51
CA MET A 1 0.63 1.33 -8.96
C MET A 1 -0.06 0.30 -8.10
N GLN A 2 0.18 -1.01 -8.28
CA GLN A 2 -0.56 -2.06 -7.55
C GLN A 2 -0.62 -1.84 -6.02
N ARG A 3 0.50 -1.50 -5.38
CA ARG A 3 0.55 -1.18 -3.93
C ARG A 3 -0.30 0.03 -3.56
N GLN A 4 -0.26 1.09 -4.37
CA GLN A 4 -1.07 2.30 -4.15
C GLN A 4 -2.56 1.97 -4.28
N THR A 5 -2.95 1.14 -5.25
CA THR A 5 -4.34 0.68 -5.44
C THR A 5 -4.83 -0.07 -4.22
N LEU A 6 -4.04 -1.03 -3.73
CA LEU A 6 -4.39 -1.78 -2.53
C LEU A 6 -4.57 -0.85 -1.32
N LEU A 7 -3.68 0.12 -1.12
CA LEU A 7 -3.78 1.06 -0.01
C LEU A 7 -5.02 1.97 -0.11
N TYR A 8 -5.31 2.47 -1.31
CA TYR A 8 -6.50 3.27 -1.57
C TYR A 8 -7.78 2.48 -1.29
N GLU A 9 -7.86 1.22 -1.76
CA GLU A 9 -8.99 0.32 -1.50
C GLU A 9 -9.16 -0.03 -0.01
N HIS A 10 -8.08 -0.01 0.77
CA HIS A 10 -8.15 -0.15 2.24
C HIS A 10 -8.55 1.15 2.96
N GLY A 11 -8.93 2.20 2.22
CA GLY A 11 -9.47 3.44 2.76
C GLY A 11 -8.41 4.43 3.24
N LEU A 12 -7.13 4.24 2.89
CA LEU A 12 -6.13 5.26 3.16
C LEU A 12 -6.43 6.51 2.33
N ASN A 13 -6.29 7.68 2.93
CA ASN A 13 -6.50 8.97 2.28
C ASN A 13 -5.31 9.33 1.38
N ILE A 14 -5.19 8.67 0.24
CA ILE A 14 -4.19 8.89 -0.81
C ILE A 14 -4.88 9.11 -2.15
N LYS A 15 -4.13 9.60 -3.14
CA LYS A 15 -4.66 9.80 -4.50
C LYS A 15 -5.11 8.48 -5.14
N ASP A 16 -6.27 8.50 -5.80
CA ASP A 16 -6.78 7.35 -6.55
C ASP A 16 -5.80 7.03 -7.69
N PRO A 17 -5.24 5.81 -7.75
CA PRO A 17 -4.36 5.42 -8.84
C PRO A 17 -5.03 5.41 -10.22
N MET A 18 -6.36 5.37 -10.29
CA MET A 18 -7.10 5.43 -11.56
C MET A 18 -7.00 6.81 -12.22
N ASP A 19 -6.89 7.89 -11.43
CA ASP A 19 -6.70 9.25 -11.94
C ASP A 19 -5.48 9.35 -12.87
N PHE A 20 -4.42 8.58 -12.60
CA PHE A 20 -3.25 8.51 -13.48
C PHE A 20 -3.61 8.06 -14.89
N PHE A 21 -4.46 7.04 -15.02
CA PHE A 21 -4.88 6.51 -16.31
C PHE A 21 -5.90 7.41 -17.01
N GLU A 22 -6.81 8.01 -16.24
CA GLU A 22 -7.81 8.95 -16.76
C GLU A 22 -7.17 10.22 -17.34
N GLU A 23 -6.09 10.70 -16.72
CA GLU A 23 -5.36 11.88 -17.18
C GLU A 23 -4.46 11.63 -18.39
N ILE A 24 -4.25 10.37 -18.79
CA ILE A 24 -3.50 10.02 -20.00
C ILE A 24 -4.33 10.32 -21.24
N THR A 25 -3.81 11.21 -22.09
CA THR A 25 -4.40 11.51 -23.40
C THR A 25 -3.36 11.38 -24.51
N ARG A 26 -3.82 11.13 -25.75
CA ARG A 26 -2.94 11.09 -26.93
C ARG A 26 -2.08 12.35 -27.04
N TYR A 27 -2.66 13.52 -26.78
CA TYR A 27 -1.97 14.81 -26.80
C TYR A 27 -0.81 14.84 -25.79
N LYS A 28 -1.09 14.50 -24.52
CA LYS A 28 -0.09 14.50 -23.45
C LYS A 28 1.02 13.47 -23.70
N LEU A 29 0.68 12.27 -24.17
CA LEU A 29 1.65 11.24 -24.55
C LEU A 29 2.61 11.72 -25.65
N LEU A 30 2.09 12.33 -26.72
CA LEU A 30 2.92 12.88 -27.81
C LEU A 30 3.82 14.02 -27.35
N LYS A 31 3.51 14.67 -26.23
CA LYS A 31 4.31 15.74 -25.62
C LYS A 31 5.21 15.24 -24.49
N GLY A 32 5.21 13.95 -24.17
CA GLY A 32 5.96 13.39 -23.03
C GLY A 32 5.47 13.90 -21.67
N ILE A 33 4.24 14.40 -21.59
CA ILE A 33 3.62 14.89 -20.35
C ILE A 33 2.91 13.69 -19.71
N LEU A 34 3.44 13.21 -18.59
CA LEU A 34 2.82 12.16 -17.78
C LEU A 34 2.50 12.74 -16.39
N PRO A 35 1.34 12.40 -15.80
CA PRO A 35 0.90 12.93 -14.52
C PRO A 35 1.60 12.18 -13.36
N MET A 36 2.93 12.22 -13.34
CA MET A 36 3.76 11.47 -12.39
C MET A 36 3.53 11.91 -10.94
N GLU A 37 3.06 13.14 -10.73
CA GLU A 37 2.65 13.69 -9.44
C GLU A 37 1.47 12.96 -8.79
N LEU A 38 0.70 12.17 -9.55
CA LEU A 38 -0.37 11.33 -9.03
C LEU A 38 0.17 10.01 -8.44
N LEU A 39 1.44 9.70 -8.69
CA LEU A 39 2.08 8.46 -8.27
C LEU A 39 2.95 8.70 -7.04
N TYR A 40 2.81 7.80 -6.07
CA TYR A 40 3.73 7.77 -4.93
C TYR A 40 4.98 6.97 -5.28
N LEU A 41 6.11 7.42 -4.74
CA LEU A 41 7.37 6.69 -4.78
C LEU A 41 7.27 5.42 -3.93
N PRO A 42 8.05 4.37 -4.25
CA PRO A 42 8.07 3.14 -3.46
C PRO A 42 8.27 3.37 -1.96
N GLU A 43 9.18 4.26 -1.59
CA GLU A 43 9.53 4.56 -0.20
C GLU A 43 8.37 5.25 0.54
N GLN A 44 7.59 6.07 -0.17
CA GLN A 44 6.39 6.69 0.39
C GLN A 44 5.30 5.65 0.65
N LEU A 45 5.13 4.70 -0.28
CA LEU A 45 4.19 3.60 -0.11
C LEU A 45 4.60 2.68 1.03
N ASP A 46 5.89 2.39 1.19
CA ASP A 46 6.41 1.56 2.28
C ASP A 46 6.18 2.25 3.65
N ALA A 47 6.39 3.57 3.73
CA ALA A 47 6.09 4.34 4.94
C ALA A 47 4.57 4.32 5.27
N LEU A 48 3.71 4.45 4.26
CA LEU A 48 2.26 4.37 4.43
C LEU A 48 1.80 3.00 4.90
N VAL A 49 2.37 1.92 4.34
CA VAL A 49 2.10 0.55 4.79
C VAL A 49 2.51 0.38 6.25
N ALA A 50 3.72 0.82 6.62
CA ALA A 50 4.19 0.69 8.00
C ALA A 50 3.28 1.44 9.00
N ALA A 51 2.89 2.67 8.67
CA ALA A 51 1.95 3.45 9.48
C ALA A 51 0.57 2.78 9.60
N TYR A 52 0.05 2.27 8.48
CA TYR A 52 -1.22 1.55 8.45
C TYR A 52 -1.19 0.27 9.28
N VAL A 53 -0.12 -0.52 9.19
CA VAL A 53 0.05 -1.75 9.98
C VAL A 53 0.18 -1.43 11.47
N ALA A 54 0.93 -0.39 11.83
CA ALA A 54 1.01 0.06 13.22
C ALA A 54 -0.35 0.48 13.77
N TRP A 55 -1.14 1.21 12.98
CA TRP A 55 -2.51 1.57 13.34
C TRP A 55 -3.41 0.33 13.51
N LEU A 56 -3.37 -0.62 12.58
CA LEU A 56 -4.11 -1.87 12.71
C LEU A 56 -3.73 -2.65 13.97
N ALA A 57 -2.44 -2.74 14.28
CA ALA A 57 -1.95 -3.47 15.46
C ALA A 57 -2.50 -2.90 16.78
N VAL A 58 -2.76 -1.59 16.83
CA VAL A 58 -3.28 -0.92 18.03
C VAL A 58 -4.81 -0.94 18.06
N TYR A 59 -5.46 -0.61 16.94
CA TYR A 59 -6.91 -0.33 16.92
C TYR A 59 -7.76 -1.46 16.33
N LYS A 60 -7.16 -2.42 15.61
CA LYS A 60 -7.87 -3.50 14.92
C LYS A 60 -7.03 -4.78 14.86
N GLN A 61 -6.77 -5.36 16.03
CA GLN A 61 -5.86 -6.51 16.21
C GLN A 61 -6.22 -7.74 15.37
N GLU A 62 -7.49 -7.95 15.02
CA GLU A 62 -7.93 -9.03 14.12
C GLU A 62 -7.47 -8.84 12.65
N GLY A 63 -6.99 -7.64 12.30
CA GLY A 63 -6.50 -7.30 10.97
C GLY A 63 -5.01 -7.53 10.76
N VAL A 64 -4.29 -8.05 11.76
CA VAL A 64 -2.86 -8.34 11.70
C VAL A 64 -2.55 -9.72 12.27
N PHE A 65 -1.41 -10.28 11.86
CA PHE A 65 -0.83 -11.45 12.50
C PHE A 65 0.65 -11.22 12.79
N LEU A 66 1.17 -11.97 13.76
CA LEU A 66 2.55 -11.90 14.20
C LEU A 66 3.35 -13.08 13.64
N LEU A 67 4.52 -12.82 13.08
CA LEU A 67 5.44 -13.83 12.58
C LEU A 67 6.79 -13.72 13.30
N GLY A 68 7.36 -14.84 13.72
CA GLY A 68 8.68 -14.92 14.37
C GLY A 68 8.67 -15.30 15.86
N ASP A 69 9.86 -15.54 16.41
CA ASP A 69 10.07 -15.90 17.82
C ASP A 69 10.09 -14.64 18.71
N ALA A 70 9.46 -14.72 19.88
CA ALA A 70 9.40 -13.59 20.81
C ALA A 70 10.77 -13.12 21.31
N ARG A 71 11.81 -13.95 21.25
CA ARG A 71 13.18 -13.67 21.72
C ARG A 71 14.02 -12.94 20.68
N GLU A 72 13.72 -13.10 19.40
CA GLU A 72 14.45 -12.48 18.28
C GLU A 72 13.73 -11.23 17.75
N GLY A 73 12.44 -11.09 18.07
CA GLY A 73 11.58 -10.03 17.58
C GLY A 73 10.47 -10.60 16.69
N LYS A 74 9.35 -9.88 16.63
CA LYS A 74 8.18 -10.27 15.84
C LYS A 74 7.94 -9.27 14.71
N LEU A 75 7.58 -9.80 13.55
CA LEU A 75 7.04 -9.02 12.45
C LEU A 75 5.53 -8.95 12.58
N VAL A 76 4.97 -7.75 12.46
CA VAL A 76 3.54 -7.54 12.37
C VAL A 76 3.18 -7.39 10.90
N LEU A 77 2.31 -8.26 10.40
CA LEU A 77 1.89 -8.25 9.00
C LEU A 77 0.37 -8.05 8.91
N PRO A 78 -0.13 -7.25 7.95
CA PRO A 78 -1.57 -7.08 7.75
C PRO A 78 -2.16 -8.33 7.08
N GLY A 79 -3.38 -8.70 7.48
CA GLY A 79 -4.13 -9.81 6.90
C GLY A 79 -4.33 -10.98 7.85
N LYS A 80 -4.75 -12.12 7.30
CA LYS A 80 -4.93 -13.37 8.04
C LYS A 80 -3.66 -14.21 7.96
N GLU A 81 -3.42 -14.99 9.01
CA GLU A 81 -2.26 -15.89 9.12
C GLU A 81 -2.02 -16.67 7.82
N LEU A 82 -0.74 -16.73 7.41
CA LEU A 82 -0.29 -17.51 6.27
C LEU A 82 -0.65 -18.98 6.52
N ARG A 83 -1.69 -19.49 5.84
CA ARG A 83 -1.89 -20.95 5.78
C ARG A 83 -0.72 -21.52 5.01
N GLU A 84 0.05 -22.41 5.64
CA GLU A 84 1.01 -23.26 4.93
C GLU A 84 0.28 -23.95 3.77
N ARG A 85 0.49 -23.44 2.56
CA ARG A 85 0.11 -24.09 1.32
C ARG A 85 1.38 -24.38 0.55
N TYR A 86 2.02 -25.48 0.91
CA TYR A 86 2.85 -26.30 0.02
C TYR A 86 2.70 -27.76 0.44
#